data_AF-A0A960BAK3-F1
#
_entry.id   AF-A0A960BAK3-F1
#
_cell.length_a   1.000
_cell.length_b   1.000
_cell.length_c   1.000
_cell.angle_alpha   90.00
_cell.angle_beta   90.00
_cell.angle_gamma   90.00
#
_symmetry.space_group_name_H-M   'P 1'
#
loop_
_entity.id
_entity.type
_entity.pdbx_description
1 polymer ?
#
loop_
_entity_poly.entity_id
_entity_poly.type
_entity_poly.pdbx_seq_one_letter_code
_entity_poly.pdbx_strand_id
1 'polypeptide(L)'
;MRALPRPALVGFLASGAVYVLGAVGLEAIGGYLADNGGFNSVGFVVECHLEELFEMLGQIGFLASVGALARTWFGPAYPQEDGAVRSA
;
A
#
# COMPACT_ATOMS: atom_id res chain seq x y z
N MET A 1 15.19 -22.05 -3.53
CA MET A 1 14.14 -21.01 -3.47
C MET A 1 14.81 -19.73 -2.99
N ARG A 2 14.69 -18.61 -3.72
CA ARG A 2 15.24 -17.32 -3.24
C ARG A 2 14.23 -16.73 -2.25
N ALA A 3 14.65 -16.50 -1.01
CA ALA A 3 13.80 -15.87 -0.01
C ALA A 3 13.53 -14.40 -0.37
N LEU A 4 12.35 -13.90 -0.02
CA LEU A 4 12.00 -12.50 -0.24
C LEU A 4 12.90 -11.61 0.66
N PRO A 5 13.52 -10.55 0.13
CA PRO A 5 14.26 -9.58 0.95
C PRO A 5 13.37 -9.08 2.09
N ARG A 6 13.91 -9.08 3.33
CA ARG A 6 13.15 -8.71 4.54
C ARG A 6 12.42 -7.37 4.42
N PRO A 7 13.00 -6.30 3.81
CA PRO A 7 12.29 -5.04 3.63
C PRO A 7 11.04 -5.16 2.75
N ALA A 8 11.10 -5.93 1.67
CA ALA A 8 9.96 -6.16 0.79
C ALA A 8 8.88 -7.00 1.47
N LEU A 9 9.28 -8.01 2.26
CA LEU A 9 8.35 -8.80 3.06
C LEU A 9 7.58 -7.94 4.07
N VAL A 10 8.30 -7.11 4.85
CA VAL A 10 7.67 -6.20 5.81
C VAL A 10 6.74 -5.22 5.10
N GLY A 11 7.18 -4.66 3.97
CA GLY A 11 6.35 -3.77 3.15
C GLY A 11 5.06 -4.44 2.66
N PHE A 12 5.13 -5.69 2.18
CA PHE A 12 3.94 -6.44 1.74
C PHE A 12 2.97 -6.72 2.88
N LEU A 13 3.49 -7.16 4.04
CA LEU A 13 2.65 -7.48 5.18
C LEU A 13 2.01 -6.21 5.78
N ALA A 14 2.76 -5.13 5.90
CA ALA A 14 2.25 -3.87 6.43
C ALA A 14 1.19 -3.26 5.51
N SER A 15 1.46 -3.20 4.20
CA SER A 15 0.49 -2.68 3.21
C SER A 15 -0.75 -3.56 3.10
N GLY A 16 -0.58 -4.88 3.11
CA GLY A 16 -1.70 -5.82 3.14
C GLY A 16 -2.55 -5.69 4.41
N ALA A 17 -1.93 -5.49 5.57
CA ALA A 17 -2.66 -5.26 6.82
C ALA A 17 -3.47 -3.96 6.75
N VAL A 18 -2.91 -2.87 6.24
CA VAL A 18 -3.63 -1.60 6.04
C VAL A 18 -4.81 -1.79 5.08
N TYR A 19 -4.61 -2.47 3.96
CA TYR A 19 -5.67 -2.76 3.00
C TYR A 19 -6.81 -3.60 3.62
N VAL A 20 -6.48 -4.72 4.27
CA VAL A 20 -7.47 -5.63 4.86
C VAL A 20 -8.21 -4.98 6.03
N LEU A 21 -7.52 -4.21 6.88
CA LEU A 21 -8.17 -3.46 7.96
C LEU A 21 -9.08 -2.35 7.42
N GLY A 22 -8.69 -1.72 6.30
CA GLY A 22 -9.55 -0.81 5.55
C GLY A 22 -10.79 -1.54 5.06
N ALA A 23 -10.63 -2.45 4.10
CA ALA A 23 -11.72 -3.17 3.45
C ALA A 23 -12.60 -3.92 4.47
N VAL A 24 -12.08 -4.93 5.16
CA VAL A 24 -12.90 -5.80 6.04
C VAL A 24 -13.28 -5.11 7.35
N GLY A 25 -12.35 -4.32 7.90
CA GLY A 25 -12.55 -3.71 9.21
C GLY A 25 -13.54 -2.55 9.17
N LEU A 26 -13.39 -1.66 8.20
CA LEU A 26 -14.30 -0.52 8.05
C LEU A 26 -15.63 -0.96 7.44
N GLU A 27 -15.67 -1.86 6.45
CA GLU A 27 -16.94 -2.41 5.91
C GLU A 27 -17.87 -2.97 7.01
N ALA A 28 -17.31 -3.63 8.04
CA ALA A 28 -18.12 -4.11 9.17
C ALA A 28 -18.72 -2.97 10.01
N ILE A 29 -17.99 -1.87 10.18
CA ILE A 29 -18.48 -0.65 10.85
C ILE A 29 -19.48 0.08 9.96
N GLY A 30 -19.19 0.22 8.67
CA GLY A 30 -20.08 0.77 7.65
C GLY A 30 -21.41 0.03 7.58
N GLY A 31 -21.39 -1.31 7.62
CA GLY A 31 -22.60 -2.13 7.70
C GLY A 31 -23.45 -1.82 8.92
N TYR A 32 -22.83 -1.70 10.11
CA TYR A 32 -23.55 -1.28 11.32
C TYR A 32 -24.13 0.14 11.19
N LEU A 33 -23.39 1.08 10.61
CA LEU A 33 -23.87 2.46 10.40
C LEU A 33 -25.00 2.53 9.36
N ALA A 34 -24.93 1.71 8.31
CA ALA A 34 -25.98 1.59 7.30
C ALA A 34 -27.26 1.03 7.91
N ASP A 35 -27.18 -0.01 8.73
CA ASP A 35 -28.34 -0.63 9.38
C ASP A 35 -29.05 0.32 10.36
N ASN A 36 -28.31 1.21 11.05
CA ASN A 36 -28.86 2.07 12.10
C ASN A 36 -29.16 3.51 11.65
N GLY A 37 -28.42 4.04 10.67
CA GLY A 37 -28.54 5.42 10.20
C GLY A 37 -28.85 5.54 8.70
N GLY A 38 -28.79 4.44 7.94
CA GLY A 38 -28.91 4.45 6.49
C GLY A 38 -27.65 4.95 5.78
N PHE A 39 -27.57 4.65 4.48
CA PHE A 39 -26.46 5.00 3.59
C PHE A 39 -26.24 6.50 3.39
N ASN A 40 -27.23 7.34 3.73
CA ASN A 40 -27.14 8.81 3.61
C ASN A 40 -26.78 9.50 4.94
N SER A 41 -26.49 8.73 5.99
CA SER A 41 -26.06 9.32 7.26
C SER A 41 -24.65 9.90 7.14
N VAL A 42 -24.40 11.01 7.83
CA VAL A 42 -23.05 11.62 7.88
C VAL A 42 -22.02 10.62 8.41
N GLY A 43 -22.41 9.79 9.38
CA GLY A 43 -21.56 8.74 9.92
C GLY A 43 -21.11 7.73 8.85
N PHE A 44 -22.06 7.20 8.07
CA PHE A 44 -21.76 6.27 6.98
C PHE A 44 -20.88 6.90 5.91
N VAL A 45 -21.15 8.13 5.48
CA VAL A 45 -20.36 8.81 4.45
C VAL A 45 -18.91 9.04 4.90
N VAL A 46 -18.71 9.44 6.17
CA VAL A 46 -17.36 9.62 6.72
C VAL A 46 -16.62 8.29 6.80
N GLU A 47 -17.31 7.23 7.24
CA GLU A 47 -16.74 5.89 7.33
C GLU A 47 -16.33 5.34 5.96
N CYS A 48 -17.18 5.48 4.93
CA CYS A 48 -16.88 5.07 3.56
C CYS A 48 -15.63 5.78 3.01
N HIS A 49 -15.45 7.07 3.28
CA HIS A 49 -14.21 7.77 2.91
C HIS A 49 -12.98 7.28 3.67
N LEU A 50 -13.14 6.83 4.92
CA LEU A 50 -12.05 6.19 5.64
C LEU A 50 -11.74 4.82 5.02
N GLU A 51 -12.76 4.01 4.69
CA GLU A 51 -12.58 2.72 4.02
C GLU A 51 -11.75 2.89 2.74
N GLU A 52 -12.20 3.77 1.83
CA GLU A 52 -11.53 4.08 0.58
C GLU A 52 -10.09 4.59 0.82
N LEU A 53 -9.88 5.45 1.83
CA LEU A 53 -8.55 5.97 2.15
C LEU A 53 -7.59 4.85 2.57
N PHE A 54 -8.03 3.95 3.47
CA PHE A 54 -7.19 2.85 3.93
C PHE A 54 -6.91 1.85 2.81
N GLU A 55 -7.89 1.56 1.96
CA GLU A 55 -7.68 0.72 0.78
C GLU A 55 -6.63 1.34 -0.17
N MET A 56 -6.76 2.63 -0.47
CA MET A 56 -5.81 3.33 -1.34
C MET A 56 -4.39 3.37 -0.75
N LEU A 57 -4.26 3.64 0.56
CA LEU A 57 -2.96 3.65 1.24
C LEU A 57 -2.31 2.26 1.25
N GLY A 58 -3.11 1.22 1.50
CA GLY A 58 -2.65 -0.17 1.41
C GLY A 58 -2.18 -0.52 0.00
N GLN A 59 -2.97 -0.19 -1.02
CA GLN A 59 -2.62 -0.46 -2.42
C GLN A 59 -1.36 0.27 -2.88
N ILE A 60 -1.23 1.57 -2.57
CA ILE A 60 -0.04 2.37 -2.90
C ILE A 60 1.19 1.80 -2.19
N GLY A 61 1.08 1.46 -0.90
CA GLY A 61 2.17 0.87 -0.12
C GLY A 61 2.63 -0.48 -0.68
N PHE A 62 1.68 -1.29 -1.16
CA PHE A 62 1.98 -2.57 -1.80
C PHE A 62 2.74 -2.38 -3.11
N LEU A 63 2.27 -1.48 -3.99
CA LEU A 63 2.95 -1.17 -5.25
C LEU A 63 4.35 -0.60 -5.03
N ALA A 64 4.53 0.28 -4.05
CA ALA A 64 5.83 0.81 -3.67
C ALA A 64 6.79 -0.30 -3.23
N SER A 65 6.30 -1.26 -2.44
CA SER A 65 7.06 -2.41 -1.97
C SER A 65 7.45 -3.34 -3.13
N VAL A 66 6.56 -3.55 -4.10
CA VAL A 66 6.85 -4.32 -5.33
C VAL A 66 7.94 -3.63 -6.15
N GLY A 67 7.86 -2.31 -6.32
CA GLY A 67 8.89 -1.53 -7.00
C GLY A 67 10.25 -1.61 -6.31
N ALA A 68 10.28 -1.58 -4.98
CA ALA A 68 11.52 -1.76 -4.20
C ALA A 68 12.10 -3.18 -4.36
N LEU A 69 11.24 -4.20 -4.34
CA LEU A 69 11.64 -5.59 -4.61
C LEU A 69 12.24 -5.74 -6.01
N ALA A 70 11.59 -5.16 -7.02
CA ALA A 70 12.05 -5.20 -8.40
C ALA A 70 13.44 -4.56 -8.54
N ARG A 71 13.68 -3.39 -7.94
CA ARG A 71 15.01 -2.77 -7.90
C ARG A 71 16.06 -3.66 -7.21
N THR A 72 15.67 -4.42 -6.19
CA THR A 72 16.60 -5.31 -5.47
C THR A 72 16.99 -6.52 -6.31
N TRP A 73 16.09 -7.04 -7.15
CA TRP A 73 16.32 -8.26 -7.94
C TRP A 73 16.83 -7.99 -9.36
N PHE A 74 16.44 -6.86 -9.95
CA PHE A 74 16.73 -6.50 -11.34
C PHE A 74 17.58 -5.23 -11.48
N GLY A 75 18.07 -4.68 -10.35
CA GLY A 75 18.68 -3.34 -10.24
C GLY A 75 19.89 -3.06 -11.13
N PRO A 76 21.00 -3.82 -11.09
CA PRO A 76 22.15 -3.48 -11.93
C PRO A 76 22.15 -4.32 -13.21
N ALA A 77 21.28 -3.95 -14.16
CA ALA A 77 21.41 -4.30 -15.57
C ALA A 77 21.80 -3.09 -16.45
N TYR A 78 21.84 -1.87 -15.88
CA TYR A 78 22.36 -0.68 -16.53
C TYR A 78 23.74 -0.33 -15.96
N PRO A 79 24.78 -0.19 -16.80
CA PRO A 79 26.03 0.41 -16.37
C PRO A 79 25.75 1.78 -15.77
N GLN A 80 26.27 2.03 -14.57
CA GLN A 80 26.45 3.41 -14.13
C GLN A 80 27.47 4.01 -15.11
N GLU A 81 27.02 4.90 -16.00
CA GLU A 81 27.96 5.82 -16.62
C GLU A 81 28.47 6.70 -15.48
N ASP A 82 29.60 6.27 -14.91
CA ASP A 82 30.42 7.09 -14.05
C ASP A 82 30.77 8.32 -14.88
N GLY A 83 29.96 9.36 -14.70
CA GLY A 83 30.17 10.68 -15.25
C GLY A 83 31.51 11.19 -14.75
N ALA A 84 32.54 10.88 -15.52
CA ALA A 84 33.83 11.53 -15.54
C ALA A 84 33.61 12.99 -15.91
N VAL A 85 33.13 13.78 -14.95
CA VAL A 85 33.29 15.23 -14.91
C VAL A 85 34.19 15.53 -13.72
N ARG A 86 35.39 14.97 -13.78
CA ARG A 86 36.58 15.51 -13.13
C ARG A 86 37.57 15.81 -14.24
N SER A 87 38.20 16.98 -14.11
CA SER A 87 39.22 17.61 -14.98
C SER A 87 38.76 18.17 -16.32
N ALA A 88 38.45 19.47 -16.33
CA ALA A 88 39.14 20.46 -17.16
C ALA A 88 39.07 21.83 -16.44
#